data_AF-A0A9D1R9C4-F1
#
_entry.id   AF-A0A9D1R9C4-F1
#
_cell.length_a   1.000
_cell.length_b   1.000
_cell.length_c   1.000
_cell.angle_alpha   90.00
_cell.angle_beta   90.00
_cell.angle_gamma   90.00
#
_symmetry.space_group_name_H-M   'P 1'
#
loop_
_entity.id
_entity.type
_entity.pdbx_description
1 polymer ?
#
loop_
_entity_poly.entity_id
_entity_poly.type
_entity_poly.pdbx_seq_one_letter_code
_entity_poly.pdbx_strand_id
1 'polypeptide(L)' 'MAEIEKKPIKITETILRDAHQSLIATRMTTEQMLPIVDKMDQVGYHSVECWG' A
#
# COMPACT_ATOMS: atom_id res chain seq x y z
N MET A 1 -26.13 22.40 -12.22
CA MET A 1 -25.12 21.33 -12.10
C MET A 1 -24.80 21.21 -10.62
N ALA A 2 -24.94 20.03 -10.01
CA ALA A 2 -24.68 19.89 -8.58
C ALA A 2 -23.18 20.13 -8.30
N GLU A 3 -22.87 20.93 -7.28
CA GLU A 3 -21.50 21.08 -6.79
C GLU A 3 -21.04 19.75 -6.19
N ILE A 4 -19.99 19.17 -6.76
CA ILE A 4 -19.38 17.95 -6.24
C ILE A 4 -18.39 18.37 -5.16
N GLU A 5 -18.73 18.09 -3.90
CA GLU A 5 -17.84 18.30 -2.76
C GLU A 5 -16.56 17.47 -2.94
N LYS A 6 -15.39 18.10 -2.81
CA LYS A 6 -14.09 17.44 -2.95
C LYS A 6 -13.83 16.54 -1.73
N LYS A 7 -14.12 15.25 -1.87
CA LYS A 7 -13.80 14.23 -0.88
C LYS A 7 -12.36 13.73 -1.10
N PRO A 8 -11.50 13.73 -0.06
CA PRO A 8 -10.16 13.16 -0.19
C PRO A 8 -10.22 11.70 -0.65
N ILE A 9 -9.37 11.36 -1.63
CA ILE A 9 -9.26 9.99 -2.13
C ILE A 9 -8.47 9.17 -1.12
N LYS A 10 -9.01 8.00 -0.79
CA LYS A 10 -8.36 7.01 0.07
C LYS A 10 -7.49 6.11 -0.79
N ILE A 11 -6.23 5.92 -0.38
CA ILE A 11 -5.27 5.10 -1.12
C ILE A 11 -4.93 3.86 -0.29
N THR A 12 -5.01 2.69 -0.93
CA THR A 12 -4.54 1.42 -0.38
C THR A 12 -3.19 1.10 -0.99
N GLU A 13 -2.20 0.86 -0.14
CA GLU A 13 -0.87 0.45 -0.55
C GLU A 13 -0.83 -1.08 -0.74
N THR A 14 -0.22 -1.56 -1.82
CA THR A 14 -0.20 -3.00 -2.20
C THR A 14 1.21 -3.55 -2.36
N ILE A 15 2.24 -2.74 -2.09
CA ILE A 15 3.64 -3.13 -2.27
C ILE A 15 4.04 -4.37 -1.44
N LEU A 16 3.42 -4.59 -0.29
CA LEU A 16 3.72 -5.72 0.60
C LEU A 16 3.00 -7.03 0.21
N ARG A 17 2.05 -6.99 -0.73
CA ARG A 17 1.28 -8.18 -1.19
C ARG A 17 1.19 -8.24 -2.71
N ASP A 18 0.26 -7.51 -3.33
CA ASP A 18 -0.09 -7.72 -4.73
C ASP A 18 0.98 -7.24 -5.72
N ALA A 19 1.74 -6.21 -5.37
CA ALA A 19 2.73 -5.65 -6.29
C ALA A 19 3.82 -6.66 -6.61
N HIS A 20 4.44 -7.27 -5.59
CA HIS A 20 5.49 -8.26 -5.80
C HIS A 20 4.93 -9.62 -6.26
N GLN A 21 3.68 -9.95 -5.92
CA GLN A 21 2.97 -11.07 -6.52
C GLN A 21 2.84 -10.90 -8.05
N SER A 22 2.51 -9.70 -8.51
CA SER A 22 2.37 -9.37 -9.93
C SER A 22 3.71 -9.23 -10.66
N LEU A 23 4.70 -8.60 -10.03
CA LEU A 23 5.94 -8.19 -10.70
C LEU A 23 7.10 -9.17 -10.53
N ILE A 24 7.19 -9.86 -9.38
CA ILE A 24 8.32 -10.74 -9.04
C ILE A 24 7.86 -12.08 -8.44
N ALA A 25 6.74 -12.61 -8.91
CA ALA A 25 6.23 -13.94 -8.56
C ALA A 25 6.20 -14.23 -7.03
N THR A 26 5.84 -13.22 -6.25
CA THR A 26 5.70 -13.32 -4.79
C THR A 26 7.03 -13.64 -4.09
N ARG A 27 8.15 -13.07 -4.56
CA ARG A 27 9.51 -13.38 -4.04
C ARG A 27 10.13 -12.29 -3.18
N MET A 28 9.38 -11.26 -2.79
CA MET A 28 9.86 -10.31 -1.78
C MET A 28 9.85 -10.97 -0.41
N THR A 29 10.99 -10.97 0.30
CA THR A 29 11.08 -11.54 1.65
C THR A 29 10.72 -10.52 2.71
N THR A 30 10.33 -10.97 3.90
CA THR A 30 10.05 -10.09 5.04
C THR A 30 11.24 -9.21 5.40
N GLU A 31 12.46 -9.74 5.35
CA GLU A 31 13.69 -8.97 5.60
C GLU A 31 13.87 -7.78 4.65
N GLN A 32 13.39 -7.90 3.40
CA GLN A 32 13.40 -6.80 2.43
C GLN A 32 12.28 -5.78 2.70
N MET A 33 11.17 -6.21 3.32
CA MET A 33 10.04 -5.35 3.65
C MET A 33 10.29 -4.51 4.92
N LEU A 34 10.83 -5.12 5.98
CA LEU A 34 10.96 -4.50 7.31
C LEU A 34 11.63 -3.12 7.32
N PRO A 35 12.71 -2.84 6.55
CA PRO A 35 13.41 -1.56 6.61
C PRO A 35 12.57 -0.32 6.25
N ILE A 36 11.44 -0.49 5.55
CA ILE A 36 10.61 0.64 5.07
C ILE A 36 9.29 0.80 5.86
N VAL A 37 8.91 -0.17 6.69
CA VAL A 37 7.58 -0.23 7.32
C VAL A 37 7.29 1.02 8.17
N ASP A 38 8.23 1.45 9.02
CA ASP A 38 8.05 2.64 9.87
C ASP A 38 7.79 3.92 9.06
N LYS A 39 8.40 4.02 7.88
CA LYS A 39 8.17 5.15 6.98
C LYS A 39 6.82 5.05 6.28
N MET A 40 6.40 3.84 5.90
CA MET A 40 5.09 3.60 5.28
C MET A 40 3.94 3.94 6.22
N ASP A 41 4.06 3.62 7.51
CA ASP A 41 3.06 3.95 8.53
C ASP A 41 2.82 5.47 8.63
N GLN A 42 3.89 6.25 8.52
CA GLN A 42 3.84 7.72 8.56
C GLN A 42 3.21 8.37 7.30
N VAL A 43 3.05 7.63 6.19
CA VAL A 43 2.44 8.17 4.96
C VAL A 43 0.93 8.44 5.15
N GLY A 44 0.27 7.68 6.02
CA GLY A 44 -1.18 7.82 6.25
C GLY A 44 -2.03 7.17 5.16
N TYR A 45 -1.62 6.01 4.66
CA TYR A 45 -2.47 5.20 3.77
C TYR A 45 -3.79 4.83 4.44
N HIS A 46 -4.84 4.67 3.63
CA HIS A 46 -6.13 4.20 4.15
C HIS A 46 -6.05 2.78 4.68
N SER A 47 -5.31 1.93 3.97
CA SER A 47 -4.96 0.59 4.39
C SER A 47 -3.66 0.17 3.70
N VAL A 48 -3.01 -0.83 4.28
CA VAL A 48 -1.87 -1.51 3.67
C VAL A 48 -2.27 -2.95 3.46
N GLU A 49 -2.29 -3.37 2.21
CA GLU A 49 -2.46 -4.77 1.85
C GLU A 49 -1.11 -5.47 1.98
N CYS A 50 -0.94 -6.18 3.08
CA CYS A 50 0.30 -6.88 3.43
C CYS A 50 0.14 -8.39 3.53
N TRP A 51 -1.09 -8.88 3.41
CA TRP A 51 -1.45 -10.27 3.64
C TRP A 51 -2.65 -10.66 2.79
N GLY A 52 -2.83 -11.97 2.62
CA GLY A 52 -3.88 -12.60 1.84
C GLY A 52 -3.88 -14.09 2.11
#